data_AF-G3Y5F5-F1
#
_entry.id   AF-G3Y5F5-F1
#
_cell.length_a   1.000
_cell.length_b   1.000
_cell.length_c   1.000
_cell.angle_alpha   90.00
_cell.angle_beta   90.00
_cell.angle_gamma   90.00
#
_symmetry.space_group_name_H-M   'P 1'
#
loop_
_entity.id
_entity.type
_entity.pdbx_description
1 polymer ?
#
loop_
_entity_poly.entity_id
_entity_poly.type
_entity_poly.pdbx_seq_one_letter_code
_entity_poly.pdbx_strand_id
1 'polypeptide(L)'
;PVIRKVTMVYGNKTAYYRGIKTHEEHARKFGYPMTVLHKPILGGFWSKPAILLSTLIEEMEKPEEDRAQWLFWFDGDTVIMNSNIPLDVFLPPPQFPDTHLLIAKDWNGMNNGAFFIRVIQWSVEFLSATLAYPAVHPDIVLFWA
;
A
#
# COMPACT_ATOMS: atom_id res chain seq x y z
N PRO A 1 -11.92 -7.13 9.71
CA PRO A 1 -11.94 -6.29 8.48
C PRO A 1 -11.12 -6.97 7.39
N VAL A 2 -11.58 -7.03 6.13
CA VAL A 2 -10.78 -7.59 5.04
C VAL A 2 -9.68 -6.61 4.66
N ILE A 3 -8.44 -7.11 4.57
CA ILE A 3 -7.24 -6.31 4.23
C ILE A 3 -6.63 -6.90 2.97
N ARG A 4 -6.43 -6.07 1.93
CA ARG A 4 -5.72 -6.45 0.70
C ARG A 4 -4.29 -5.93 0.75
N LYS A 5 -3.32 -6.82 0.58
CA LYS A 5 -1.91 -6.44 0.47
C LYS A 5 -1.60 -5.93 -0.94
N VAL A 6 -0.77 -4.90 -1.04
CA VAL A 6 -0.34 -4.32 -2.32
C VAL A 6 1.16 -4.08 -2.29
N THR A 7 1.86 -4.47 -3.35
CA THR A 7 3.30 -4.23 -3.50
C THR A 7 3.69 -4.13 -4.97
N MET A 8 4.96 -3.84 -5.23
CA MET A 8 5.55 -3.86 -6.57
C MET A 8 6.97 -4.43 -6.54
N VAL A 9 7.33 -5.18 -7.57
CA VAL A 9 8.69 -5.70 -7.76
C VAL A 9 8.99 -5.88 -9.24
N TYR A 10 10.16 -5.40 -9.65
CA TYR A 10 10.58 -5.40 -11.05
C TYR A 10 12.00 -5.92 -11.21
N GLY A 11 12.27 -6.48 -12.39
CA GLY A 11 13.61 -6.91 -12.80
C GLY A 11 14.13 -8.09 -11.99
N ASN A 12 15.43 -8.35 -12.10
CA ASN A 12 16.07 -9.50 -11.45
C ASN A 12 16.57 -9.14 -10.04
N LYS A 13 15.65 -9.04 -9.07
CA LYS A 13 15.96 -8.70 -7.67
C LYS A 13 15.66 -9.85 -6.72
N THR A 14 16.52 -10.87 -6.69
CA THR A 14 16.31 -12.11 -5.90
C THR A 14 15.99 -11.85 -4.43
N ALA A 15 16.64 -10.87 -3.79
CA ALA A 15 16.37 -10.53 -2.39
C ALA A 15 14.94 -10.03 -2.17
N TYR A 16 14.40 -9.25 -3.11
CA TYR A 16 13.06 -8.67 -2.98
C TYR A 16 11.99 -9.74 -3.16
N TYR A 17 12.18 -10.66 -4.11
CA TYR A 17 11.29 -11.81 -4.27
C TYR A 17 11.29 -12.72 -3.03
N ARG A 18 12.43 -12.88 -2.34
CA ARG A 18 12.47 -13.58 -1.05
C ARG A 18 11.67 -12.84 0.02
N GLY A 19 11.76 -11.52 0.07
CA GLY A 19 10.95 -10.71 0.99
C GLY A 19 9.46 -10.86 0.71
N ILE A 20 9.05 -10.69 -0.54
CA ILE A 20 7.67 -10.88 -0.99
C ILE A 20 7.13 -12.27 -0.64
N LYS A 21 7.95 -13.32 -0.76
CA LYS A 21 7.54 -14.67 -0.35
C LYS A 21 7.10 -14.75 1.11
N THR A 22 7.76 -14.03 2.02
CA THR A 22 7.34 -13.95 3.42
C THR A 22 5.97 -13.28 3.57
N HIS A 23 5.66 -12.29 2.73
CA HIS A 23 4.36 -11.62 2.70
C HIS A 23 3.27 -12.51 2.09
N GLU A 24 3.57 -13.29 1.05
CA GLU A 24 2.68 -14.26 0.42
C GLU A 24 2.32 -15.39 1.38
N GLU A 25 3.29 -15.94 2.11
CA GLU A 25 3.05 -16.98 3.12
C GLU A 25 2.14 -16.46 4.24
N HIS A 26 2.40 -15.24 4.71
CA HIS A 26 1.54 -14.55 5.66
C HIS A 26 0.14 -14.27 5.10
N ALA A 27 0.04 -13.85 3.84
CA ALA A 27 -1.23 -13.59 3.17
C ALA A 27 -2.07 -14.86 3.07
N ARG A 28 -1.45 -15.98 2.66
CA ARG A 28 -2.10 -17.29 2.59
C ARG A 28 -2.61 -17.75 3.96
N LYS A 29 -1.82 -17.54 5.02
CA LYS A 29 -2.18 -17.95 6.37
C LYS A 29 -3.44 -17.25 6.90
N PHE A 30 -3.58 -15.95 6.64
CA PHE A 30 -4.66 -15.12 7.17
C PHE A 30 -5.74 -14.79 6.14
N GLY A 31 -5.65 -15.34 4.92
CA GLY A 31 -6.63 -15.12 3.86
C GLY A 31 -6.62 -13.71 3.26
N TYR A 32 -5.47 -13.02 3.25
CA TYR A 32 -5.37 -11.69 2.65
C TYR A 32 -5.22 -11.78 1.12
N PRO A 33 -6.09 -11.14 0.32
CA PRO A 33 -5.83 -10.93 -1.10
C PRO A 33 -4.54 -10.13 -1.29
N MET A 34 -3.83 -10.36 -2.40
CA MET A 34 -2.55 -9.70 -2.65
C MET A 34 -2.40 -9.29 -4.11
N THR A 35 -2.07 -8.02 -4.34
CA THR A 35 -1.72 -7.47 -5.66
C THR A 35 -0.22 -7.23 -5.73
N VAL A 36 0.42 -7.71 -6.79
CA VAL A 36 1.84 -7.45 -7.07
C VAL A 36 1.96 -6.81 -8.45
N LEU A 37 2.46 -5.58 -8.52
CA LEU A 37 2.79 -4.96 -9.80
C LEU A 37 4.17 -5.43 -10.27
N HIS A 38 4.21 -6.09 -11.43
CA HIS A 38 5.42 -6.70 -12.00
C HIS A 38 6.09 -5.90 -13.11
N LYS A 39 5.49 -4.79 -13.55
CA LYS A 39 6.07 -3.85 -14.52
C LYS A 39 5.87 -2.41 -14.07
N PRO A 40 6.87 -1.52 -14.24
CA PRO A 40 6.68 -0.11 -13.94
C PRO A 40 5.63 0.48 -14.90
N ILE A 41 4.71 1.28 -14.36
CA ILE A 41 3.67 1.98 -15.14
C ILE A 41 4.08 3.43 -15.37
N LEU A 42 4.63 4.06 -14.33
CA LEU A 42 5.13 5.43 -14.33
C LEU A 42 6.61 5.44 -13.95
N GLY A 43 7.35 6.44 -14.45
CA GLY A 43 8.75 6.64 -14.12
C GLY A 43 8.97 6.98 -12.64
N GLY A 44 10.20 6.81 -12.15
CA GLY A 44 10.56 7.15 -10.76
C GLY A 44 9.74 6.39 -9.72
N PHE A 45 9.29 7.10 -8.69
CA PHE A 45 8.60 6.49 -7.54
C PHE A 45 7.06 6.52 -7.71
N TRP A 46 6.56 6.96 -8.86
CA TRP A 46 5.13 7.18 -9.14
C TRP A 46 4.33 5.90 -9.44
N SER A 47 4.99 4.77 -9.70
CA SER A 47 4.30 3.49 -9.88
C SER A 47 3.61 3.00 -8.59
N LYS A 48 4.12 3.35 -7.40
CA LYS A 48 3.52 3.03 -6.09
C LYS A 48 2.12 3.64 -5.93
N PRO A 49 1.94 4.97 -6.01
CA PRO A 49 0.60 5.55 -5.91
C PRO A 49 -0.32 5.12 -7.06
N ALA A 50 0.21 4.81 -8.25
CA ALA A 50 -0.60 4.32 -9.38
C ALA A 50 -1.23 2.95 -9.12
N ILE A 51 -0.45 1.96 -8.64
CA ILE A 51 -1.01 0.63 -8.32
C ILE A 51 -1.95 0.68 -7.12
N LEU A 52 -1.66 1.53 -6.14
CA LEU A 52 -2.54 1.75 -5.00
C LEU A 52 -3.88 2.33 -5.44
N LEU A 53 -3.87 3.38 -6.28
CA LEU A 53 -5.09 3.99 -6.80
C LEU A 53 -5.90 2.99 -7.63
N SER A 54 -5.24 2.24 -8.53
CA SER A 54 -5.90 1.22 -9.34
C SER A 54 -6.53 0.12 -8.48
N THR A 55 -5.81 -0.39 -7.49
CA THR A 55 -6.34 -1.41 -6.56
C THR A 55 -7.48 -0.85 -5.72
N LEU A 56 -7.38 0.42 -5.31
CA LEU A 56 -8.41 1.06 -4.49
C LEU A 56 -9.71 1.25 -5.27
N ILE A 57 -9.63 1.66 -6.53
CA ILE A 57 -10.80 1.75 -7.42
C ILE A 57 -11.42 0.35 -7.61
N GLU A 58 -10.61 -0.68 -7.86
CA GLU A 58 -11.09 -2.07 -7.99
C GLU A 58 -11.86 -2.54 -6.74
N GLU A 59 -11.41 -2.18 -5.53
CA GLU A 59 -12.13 -2.51 -4.29
C GLU A 59 -13.40 -1.63 -4.11
N MET A 60 -13.36 -0.36 -4.52
CA MET A 60 -14.51 0.54 -4.43
C MET A 60 -15.66 0.16 -5.38
N GLU A 61 -15.37 -0.55 -6.47
CA GLU A 61 -16.37 -1.07 -7.43
C GLU A 61 -17.16 -2.28 -6.90
N LYS A 62 -16.63 -2.98 -5.88
CA LYS A 62 -17.28 -4.14 -5.28
C LYS A 62 -18.37 -3.72 -4.27
N PRO A 63 -19.38 -4.58 -4.02
CA PRO A 63 -20.28 -4.42 -2.89
C PRO A 63 -19.51 -4.27 -1.56
N GLU A 64 -20.07 -3.55 -0.59
CA GLU A 64 -19.36 -3.24 0.67
C GLU A 64 -19.01 -4.48 1.48
N GLU A 65 -19.83 -5.54 1.37
CA GLU A 65 -19.66 -6.84 1.99
C GLU A 65 -18.49 -7.65 1.40
N ASP A 66 -18.16 -7.42 0.12
CA ASP A 66 -17.15 -8.17 -0.63
C ASP A 66 -15.82 -7.44 -0.74
N ARG A 67 -15.82 -6.11 -0.56
CA ARG A 67 -14.61 -5.29 -0.70
C ARG A 67 -13.68 -5.36 0.50
N ALA A 68 -12.39 -5.25 0.24
CA ALA A 68 -11.42 -4.93 1.27
C ALA A 68 -11.75 -3.56 1.90
N GLN A 69 -11.60 -3.47 3.23
CA GLN A 69 -11.79 -2.21 3.97
C GLN A 69 -10.50 -1.39 4.02
N TRP A 70 -9.36 -2.07 3.88
CA TRP A 70 -8.03 -1.48 3.94
C TRP A 70 -7.12 -2.09 2.89
N LEU A 71 -6.29 -1.25 2.29
CA LEU A 71 -5.10 -1.69 1.59
C LEU A 71 -3.89 -1.60 2.54
N PHE A 72 -3.05 -2.61 2.51
CA PHE A 72 -1.75 -2.61 3.18
C PHE A 72 -0.65 -2.57 2.13
N TRP A 73 0.01 -1.42 2.00
CA TRP A 73 1.20 -1.28 1.17
C TRP A 73 2.42 -1.84 1.90
N PHE A 74 3.30 -2.50 1.16
CA PHE A 74 4.66 -2.78 1.61
C PHE A 74 5.66 -2.73 0.44
N ASP A 75 6.85 -2.21 0.68
CA ASP A 75 7.93 -2.16 -0.31
C ASP A 75 8.55 -3.55 -0.53
N GLY A 76 9.09 -3.77 -1.73
CA GLY A 76 9.66 -5.05 -2.13
C GLY A 76 10.87 -5.50 -1.31
N ASP A 77 11.50 -4.59 -0.56
CA ASP A 77 12.61 -4.84 0.36
C ASP A 77 12.18 -5.06 1.82
N THR A 78 10.87 -5.10 2.10
CA THR A 78 10.34 -5.43 3.42
C THR A 78 10.17 -6.94 3.64
N VAL A 79 10.20 -7.37 4.90
CA VAL A 79 10.05 -8.77 5.32
C VAL A 79 9.10 -8.89 6.50
N ILE A 80 8.32 -9.98 6.55
CA ILE A 80 7.53 -10.34 7.74
C ILE A 80 8.43 -11.09 8.73
N MET A 81 8.69 -10.46 9.88
CA MET A 81 9.52 -11.05 10.94
C MET A 81 8.75 -11.98 11.88
N ASN A 82 7.47 -11.69 12.14
CA ASN A 82 6.60 -12.54 12.94
C ASN A 82 5.34 -12.89 12.15
N SER A 83 5.31 -14.10 11.59
CA SER A 83 4.22 -14.56 10.74
C SER A 83 2.96 -15.01 11.51
N ASN A 84 2.94 -14.87 12.83
CA ASN A 84 1.79 -15.21 13.68
C ASN A 84 0.93 -14.01 14.05
N ILE A 85 1.33 -12.79 13.73
CA ILE A 85 0.58 -11.58 14.05
C ILE A 85 -0.26 -11.18 12.83
N PRO A 86 -1.60 -11.21 12.88
CA PRO A 86 -2.43 -10.75 11.78
C PRO A 86 -2.28 -9.23 11.57
N LEU A 87 -2.67 -8.71 10.40
CA LEU A 87 -2.54 -7.28 10.12
C LEU A 87 -3.58 -6.41 10.84
N ASP A 88 -4.73 -6.97 11.18
CA ASP A 88 -5.87 -6.24 11.75
C ASP A 88 -5.63 -5.74 13.18
N VAL A 89 -4.73 -6.37 13.94
CA VAL A 89 -4.28 -5.84 15.25
C VAL A 89 -3.58 -4.49 15.17
N PHE A 90 -3.10 -4.09 13.99
CA PHE A 90 -2.48 -2.77 13.78
C PHE A 90 -3.45 -1.70 13.29
N LEU A 91 -4.70 -2.08 12.97
CA LEU A 91 -5.69 -1.13 12.48
C LEU A 91 -6.15 -0.18 13.60
N PRO A 92 -6.68 1.01 13.25
CA PRO A 92 -7.11 1.97 14.24
C PRO A 92 -8.25 1.35 15.07
N PRO A 93 -8.21 1.51 16.40
CA PRO A 93 -9.30 1.02 17.23
C PRO A 93 -10.56 1.89 17.02
N PRO A 94 -11.77 1.38 17.36
CA PRO A 94 -13.05 2.02 17.00
C PRO A 94 -13.23 3.48 17.45
N GLN A 95 -12.52 3.92 18.49
CA GLN A 95 -12.52 5.29 18.97
C GLN A 95 -11.85 6.31 18.02
N PHE A 96 -11.18 5.87 16.96
CA PHE A 96 -10.60 6.75 15.93
C PHE A 96 -11.23 6.48 14.55
N PRO A 97 -12.55 6.68 14.40
CA PRO A 97 -13.30 6.27 13.19
C PRO A 97 -12.87 7.03 11.93
N ASP A 98 -12.30 8.23 12.10
CA ASP A 98 -11.86 9.11 11.01
C ASP A 98 -10.39 8.89 10.60
N THR A 99 -9.77 7.82 11.09
CA THR A 99 -8.43 7.44 10.63
C THR A 99 -8.53 6.77 9.26
N HIS A 100 -7.86 7.34 8.26
CA HIS A 100 -7.87 6.82 6.88
C HIS A 100 -6.48 6.40 6.37
N LEU A 101 -5.42 6.81 7.06
CA LEU A 101 -4.03 6.50 6.73
C LEU A 101 -3.28 6.19 8.03
N LEU A 102 -2.60 5.05 8.07
CA LEU A 102 -1.68 4.67 9.14
C LEU A 102 -0.30 4.47 8.54
N ILE A 103 0.62 5.37 8.87
CA ILE A 103 1.98 5.37 8.31
C ILE A 103 3.03 5.37 9.42
N ALA A 104 4.15 4.70 9.16
CA ALA A 104 5.25 4.63 10.11
C ALA A 104 5.97 5.99 10.21
N LYS A 105 6.36 6.33 11.44
CA LYS A 105 7.30 7.42 11.73
C LYS A 105 8.67 6.82 11.99
N ASP A 106 9.68 7.33 11.30
CA ASP A 106 11.10 7.02 11.55
C ASP A 106 11.90 8.28 11.87
N TRP A 107 13.22 8.16 11.91
CA TRP A 107 14.14 9.28 12.15
C TRP A 107 14.09 10.36 11.06
N ASN A 108 13.58 10.03 9.87
CA ASN A 108 13.39 10.94 8.73
C ASN A 108 11.96 11.51 8.68
N GLY A 109 11.20 11.37 9.76
CA GLY A 109 9.85 11.94 9.94
C GLY A 109 8.73 11.00 9.51
N MET A 110 8.84 10.36 8.35
CA MET A 110 7.84 9.42 7.83
C MET A 110 8.51 8.36 6.95
N ASN A 111 8.05 7.12 7.08
CA ASN A 111 8.41 6.02 6.19
C ASN A 111 7.16 5.50 5.44
N ASN A 112 7.16 5.60 4.11
CA ASN A 112 6.08 5.08 3.27
C ASN A 112 6.35 3.66 2.74
N GLY A 113 7.27 2.94 3.38
CA GLY A 113 7.66 1.58 3.00
C GLY A 113 6.71 0.50 3.51
N ALA A 114 5.93 0.78 4.55
CA ALA A 114 4.80 -0.07 4.97
C ALA A 114 3.73 0.80 5.63
N PHE A 115 2.49 0.74 5.14
CA PHE A 115 1.39 1.57 5.66
C PHE A 115 0.03 0.99 5.29
N PHE A 116 -1.00 1.40 6.03
CA PHE A 116 -2.39 1.11 5.71
C PHE A 116 -3.09 2.34 5.16
N ILE A 117 -3.91 2.17 4.13
CA ILE A 117 -4.81 3.20 3.60
C ILE A 117 -6.22 2.62 3.46
N ARG A 118 -7.22 3.35 3.95
CA ARG A 118 -8.61 2.88 3.98
C ARG A 118 -9.20 2.88 2.57
N VAL A 119 -10.02 1.89 2.26
CA VAL A 119 -10.78 1.87 0.99
C VAL A 119 -12.00 2.76 1.16
N ILE A 120 -11.86 4.02 0.75
CA ILE A 120 -12.88 5.08 0.85
C ILE A 120 -12.57 6.18 -0.16
N GLN A 121 -13.57 7.03 -0.47
CA GLN A 121 -13.43 8.17 -1.38
C GLN A 121 -12.24 9.09 -1.03
N TRP A 122 -12.02 9.43 0.24
CA TRP A 122 -10.90 10.28 0.66
C TRP A 122 -9.54 9.76 0.15
N SER A 123 -9.36 8.44 0.15
CA SER A 123 -8.12 7.81 -0.30
C SER A 123 -7.97 7.86 -1.83
N VAL A 124 -9.09 7.81 -2.58
CA VAL A 124 -9.09 8.05 -4.04
C VAL A 124 -8.58 9.46 -4.32
N GLU A 125 -9.16 10.45 -3.64
CA GLU A 125 -8.82 11.86 -3.80
C GLU A 125 -7.35 12.12 -3.43
N PHE A 126 -6.89 11.56 -2.31
CA PHE A 126 -5.51 11.67 -1.84
C PHE A 126 -4.50 11.10 -2.85
N LEU A 127 -4.72 9.87 -3.35
CA LEU A 127 -3.81 9.24 -4.31
C LEU A 127 -3.87 9.91 -5.69
N SER A 128 -5.05 10.41 -6.10
CA SER A 128 -5.22 11.16 -7.34
C SER A 128 -4.44 12.48 -7.29
N ALA A 129 -4.57 13.23 -6.19
CA ALA A 129 -3.81 14.45 -5.95
C ALA A 129 -2.29 14.17 -5.90
N THR A 130 -1.89 13.06 -5.27
CA THR A 130 -0.48 12.63 -5.21
C THR A 130 0.09 12.38 -6.61
N LEU A 131 -0.63 11.66 -7.47
CA LEU A 131 -0.19 11.40 -8.86
C LEU A 131 -0.17 12.66 -9.73
N ALA A 132 -1.12 13.57 -9.51
CA ALA A 132 -1.19 14.82 -10.26
C ALA A 132 -0.11 15.83 -9.85
N TYR A 133 0.45 15.71 -8.63
CA TYR A 133 1.32 16.72 -8.04
C TYR A 133 2.48 17.15 -8.96
N PRO A 134 3.28 16.24 -9.57
CA PRO A 134 4.40 16.65 -10.42
C PRO A 134 3.96 17.40 -11.68
N ALA A 135 2.78 17.08 -12.21
CA ALA A 135 2.24 17.74 -13.40
C ALA A 135 1.70 19.14 -13.08
N VAL A 136 1.10 19.33 -11.90
CA VAL A 136 0.56 20.62 -11.46
C VAL A 136 1.65 21.53 -10.89
N HIS A 137 2.74 20.96 -10.37
CA HIS A 137 3.84 21.69 -9.72
C HIS A 137 5.20 21.33 -10.36
N PRO A 138 5.40 21.57 -11.67
CA PRO A 138 6.59 21.11 -12.39
C PRO A 138 7.89 21.76 -11.90
N ASP A 139 7.79 22.94 -11.29
CA ASP A 139 8.95 23.70 -10.81
C ASP A 139 9.43 23.26 -9.41
N ILE A 140 8.67 22.38 -8.74
CA ILE A 140 9.03 21.86 -7.42
C ILE A 140 9.89 20.61 -7.58
N VAL A 141 11.14 20.70 -7.15
CA VAL A 141 12.03 19.54 -7.05
C VAL A 141 11.63 18.71 -5.83
N LEU A 142 11.05 17.54 -6.09
CA LEU A 142 10.78 16.54 -5.08
C LEU A 142 12.02 15.69 -4.85
N PHE A 143 12.77 16.02 -3.81
CA PHE A 143 13.84 15.16 -3.34
C PHE A 143 13.21 13.84 -2.85
N TRP A 144 13.73 12.70 -3.34
CA TRP A 144 13.28 11.35 -2.98
C TRP A 144 11.98 10.83 -3.64
N ALA A 145 11.47 11.50 -4.69
CA ALA A 145 10.33 11.04 -5.51
C ALA A 145 10.71 10.59 -6.93
#